data_AF-A0A948U6X9-F1
#
_entry.id   AF-A0A948U6X9-F1
#
_cell.length_a   1.000
_cell.length_b   1.000
_cell.length_c   1.000
_cell.angle_alpha   90.00
_cell.angle_beta   90.00
_cell.angle_gamma   90.00
#
_symmetry.space_group_name_H-M   'P 1'
#
loop_
_entity.id
_entity.type
_entity.pdbx_description
1 polymer ?
#
loop_
_entity_poly.entity_id
_entity_poly.type
_entity_poly.pdbx_seq_one_letter_code
_entity_poly.pdbx_strand_id
1 'polypeptide(L)'
;MIMADNFLDDKNEKEKFKTPTQHVILGKYYLIKNELDKAIEEYAKAVQMDPNYLKAHFNLAEACFAKATEQPQLSPREKKKMLILASTHYHKIATLSPESQLAVKAMIRLKDLQEKLK
;
A
#
# COMPACT_ATOMS: atom_id res chain seq x y z
N MET A 1 13.89 22.21 -44.14
CA MET A 1 13.41 20.83 -44.30
C MET A 1 13.09 20.29 -42.90
N ILE A 2 11.81 20.41 -42.56
CA ILE A 2 11.00 19.79 -41.50
C ILE A 2 11.72 19.27 -40.23
N MET A 3 11.35 19.92 -39.11
CA MET A 3 11.44 19.47 -37.73
C MET A 3 10.96 18.02 -37.55
N ALA A 4 11.71 17.21 -36.82
CA ALA A 4 11.20 15.99 -36.21
C ALA A 4 11.69 15.89 -34.77
N ASP A 5 11.31 16.89 -33.97
CA ASP A 5 10.99 16.65 -32.55
C ASP A 5 9.82 15.66 -32.53
N ASN A 6 10.13 14.37 -32.63
CA ASN A 6 9.17 13.31 -32.40
C ASN A 6 8.92 13.22 -30.90
N PHE A 7 8.01 14.09 -30.47
CA PHE A 7 6.87 13.78 -29.61
C PHE A 7 6.83 12.30 -29.19
N LEU A 8 7.57 11.97 -28.13
CA LEU A 8 7.14 10.90 -27.24
C LEU A 8 5.98 11.49 -26.46
N ASP A 9 4.80 11.24 -27.02
CA ASP A 9 3.49 11.68 -26.56
C ASP A 9 3.33 11.38 -25.06
N ASP A 10 3.42 12.45 -24.26
CA ASP A 10 3.19 12.58 -22.81
C ASP A 10 1.72 12.26 -22.41
N LYS A 11 1.00 11.53 -23.26
CA LYS A 11 -0.41 11.16 -23.10
C LYS A 11 -0.62 9.72 -22.67
N ASN A 12 0.43 8.90 -22.60
CA ASN A 12 0.33 7.47 -22.29
C ASN A 12 0.73 7.04 -20.87
N GLU A 13 1.10 7.96 -19.97
CA GLU A 13 1.40 7.59 -18.58
C GLU A 13 0.14 7.22 -17.79
N LYS A 14 -1.02 7.81 -18.12
CA LYS A 14 -2.30 7.57 -17.44
C LYS A 14 -2.96 6.23 -17.79
N GLU A 15 -2.49 5.52 -18.82
CA GLU A 15 -3.03 4.22 -19.25
C GLU A 15 -2.22 3.00 -18.76
N LYS A 16 -1.09 3.20 -18.06
CA LYS A 16 -0.09 2.12 -17.87
C LYS A 16 -0.53 1.01 -16.91
N PHE A 17 -1.52 1.25 -16.05
CA PHE A 17 -2.04 0.28 -15.09
C PHE A 17 -3.57 0.30 -15.10
N LYS A 18 -4.19 -0.77 -15.60
CA LYS A 18 -5.65 -0.94 -15.73
C LYS A 18 -6.22 -1.97 -14.76
N THR A 19 -5.39 -2.65 -13.97
CA THR A 19 -5.86 -3.67 -13.01
C THR A 19 -5.34 -3.42 -11.59
N PRO A 20 -6.12 -3.81 -10.55
CA PRO A 20 -5.64 -3.76 -9.16
C PRO A 20 -4.31 -4.52 -8.98
N THR A 21 -4.12 -5.63 -9.71
CA THR A 21 -2.91 -6.44 -9.65
C THR A 21 -1.67 -5.70 -10.15
N GLN A 22 -1.80 -4.89 -11.20
CA GLN A 22 -0.69 -4.08 -11.72
C GLN A 22 -0.24 -3.03 -10.71
N HIS A 23 -1.19 -2.34 -10.07
CA HIS A 23 -0.90 -1.42 -8.97
C HIS A 23 -0.24 -2.14 -7.78
N VAL A 24 -0.65 -3.37 -7.45
CA VAL A 24 0.05 -4.18 -6.44
C VAL A 24 1.49 -4.51 -6.84
N ILE A 25 1.75 -4.84 -8.10
CA ILE A 25 3.12 -5.11 -8.58
C ILE A 25 3.98 -3.85 -8.49
N LEU A 26 3.46 -2.70 -8.91
CA LEU A 26 4.18 -1.44 -8.84
C LEU A 26 4.43 -0.99 -7.38
N GLY A 27 3.43 -1.13 -6.51
CA GLY A 27 3.60 -0.87 -5.09
C GLY A 27 4.70 -1.73 -4.46
N LYS A 28 4.83 -3.00 -4.88
CA LYS A 28 5.93 -3.87 -4.44
C LYS A 28 7.28 -3.41 -4.94
N TYR A 29 7.34 -2.93 -6.18
CA TYR A 29 8.56 -2.36 -6.74
C TYR A 29 9.04 -1.17 -5.89
N TYR A 30 8.13 -0.24 -5.54
CA TYR A 30 8.47 0.90 -4.69
C TYR A 30 8.82 0.49 -3.25
N LEU A 31 8.15 -0.53 -2.70
CA LEU A 31 8.46 -1.07 -1.38
C LEU A 31 9.91 -1.59 -1.33
N ILE A 32 10.36 -2.34 -2.34
CA ILE A 32 11.74 -2.85 -2.45
C ILE A 32 12.76 -1.70 -2.56
N LYS A 33 12.36 -0.59 -3.19
CA LYS A 33 13.16 0.65 -3.28
C LYS A 33 13.12 1.49 -2.00
N ASN A 34 12.40 1.06 -0.96
CA ASN A 34 12.10 1.83 0.25
C ASN A 34 11.37 3.17 -0.02
N GLU A 35 10.72 3.30 -1.17
CA GLU A 35 9.90 4.44 -1.55
C GLU A 35 8.48 4.26 -1.01
N LEU A 36 8.36 4.24 0.33
CA LEU A 36 7.13 3.83 1.04
C LEU A 36 5.91 4.66 0.67
N ASP A 37 6.07 5.96 0.42
CA ASP A 37 4.98 6.84 -0.01
C ASP A 37 4.35 6.40 -1.34
N LYS A 38 5.18 6.10 -2.33
CA LYS A 38 4.70 5.62 -3.63
C LYS A 38 4.13 4.21 -3.52
N ALA A 39 4.71 3.36 -2.68
CA ALA A 39 4.16 2.03 -2.42
C ALA A 39 2.73 2.12 -1.85
N ILE A 40 2.53 2.98 -0.85
CA ILE A 40 1.21 3.23 -0.23
C ILE A 40 0.22 3.75 -1.27
N GLU A 41 0.62 4.72 -2.11
CA GLU A 41 -0.25 5.28 -3.14
C GLU A 41 -0.72 4.21 -4.13
N GLU A 42 0.20 3.38 -4.62
CA GLU A 42 -0.13 2.32 -5.57
C GLU A 42 -1.02 1.24 -4.95
N TYR A 43 -0.75 0.81 -3.72
CA TYR A 43 -1.65 -0.12 -3.05
C TYR A 43 -3.03 0.50 -2.75
N ALA A 44 -3.09 1.79 -2.45
CA ALA A 44 -4.36 2.50 -2.27
C ALA A 44 -5.18 2.53 -3.57
N LYS A 45 -4.55 2.76 -4.73
CA LYS A 45 -5.22 2.63 -6.04
C LYS A 45 -5.78 1.22 -6.25
N ALA A 46 -5.01 0.18 -5.94
CA ALA A 46 -5.48 -1.20 -6.03
C ALA A 46 -6.71 -1.47 -5.14
N VAL A 47 -6.72 -0.95 -3.90
CA VAL A 47 -7.86 -1.05 -2.99
C VAL A 47 -9.07 -0.25 -3.47
N GLN A 48 -8.87 0.91 -4.09
CA GLN A 48 -9.96 1.71 -4.67
C GLN A 48 -10.63 0.99 -5.85
N MET A 49 -9.83 0.30 -6.67
CA MET A 49 -10.33 -0.46 -7.82
C MET A 49 -11.03 -1.77 -7.41
N ASP A 50 -10.50 -2.46 -6.40
CA ASP A 50 -11.12 -3.65 -5.82
C ASP A 50 -11.05 -3.58 -4.28
N PRO A 51 -12.14 -3.11 -3.62
CA PRO A 51 -12.23 -2.98 -2.17
C PRO A 51 -12.22 -4.31 -1.40
N ASN A 52 -12.26 -5.45 -2.10
CA ASN A 52 -12.18 -6.78 -1.50
C ASN A 52 -10.86 -7.47 -1.82
N TYR A 53 -9.91 -6.77 -2.46
CA TYR A 53 -8.62 -7.36 -2.82
C TYR A 53 -7.71 -7.54 -1.60
N LEU A 54 -7.80 -8.72 -0.97
CA LEU A 54 -7.07 -9.10 0.25
C LEU A 54 -5.57 -8.75 0.18
N LYS A 55 -4.93 -9.02 -0.96
CA LYS A 55 -3.49 -8.79 -1.15
C LYS A 55 -3.14 -7.30 -1.20
N ALA A 56 -4.00 -6.46 -1.78
CA ALA A 56 -3.79 -5.02 -1.81
C ALA A 56 -3.93 -4.43 -0.41
N HIS A 57 -4.95 -4.85 0.35
CA HIS A 57 -5.09 -4.47 1.76
C HIS A 57 -3.89 -4.89 2.60
N PHE A 58 -3.40 -6.12 2.42
CA PHE A 58 -2.24 -6.61 3.19
C PHE A 58 -0.99 -5.79 2.90
N ASN A 59 -0.67 -5.56 1.63
CA ASN A 59 0.53 -4.81 1.28
C ASN A 59 0.42 -3.32 1.66
N LEU A 60 -0.77 -2.74 1.58
CA LEU A 60 -1.02 -1.37 2.05
C LEU A 60 -0.77 -1.27 3.56
N ALA A 61 -1.26 -2.24 4.33
CA ALA A 61 -1.05 -2.28 5.77
C ALA A 61 0.43 -2.43 6.15
N GLU A 62 1.15 -3.34 5.48
CA GLU A 62 2.59 -3.53 5.70
C GLU A 62 3.39 -2.28 5.31
N ALA A 63 3.07 -1.63 4.19
CA ALA A 63 3.75 -0.39 3.78
C ALA A 63 3.48 0.77 4.77
N CYS A 64 2.26 0.90 5.28
CA CYS A 64 1.94 1.88 6.32
C CYS A 64 2.68 1.58 7.63
N PHE A 65 2.73 0.31 8.03
CA PHE A 65 3.45 -0.13 9.22
C PHE A 65 4.95 0.19 9.10
N ALA A 66 5.58 -0.21 7.99
CA ALA A 66 6.97 0.07 7.70
C ALA A 66 7.25 1.58 7.74
N LYS A 67 6.38 2.39 7.12
CA LYS A 67 6.55 3.86 7.14
C LYS A 67 6.53 4.43 8.56
N ALA A 68 5.66 3.91 9.42
CA ALA A 68 5.61 4.35 10.81
C ALA A 68 6.84 3.95 11.63
N THR A 69 7.44 2.80 11.34
CA THR A 69 8.54 2.22 12.15
C THR A 69 9.93 2.53 11.62
N GLU A 70 10.10 2.66 10.31
CA GLU A 70 11.41 2.74 9.64
C GLU A 70 11.79 4.16 9.22
N GLN A 71 10.83 5.09 9.15
CA GLN A 71 11.12 6.49 8.86
C GLN A 71 11.21 7.32 10.16
N PRO A 72 12.42 7.59 10.67
CA PRO A 72 12.61 8.33 11.92
C PRO A 72 12.06 9.76 11.85
N GLN A 73 12.03 10.37 10.66
CA GLN A 73 11.61 11.73 10.41
C GLN A 73 10.11 11.99 10.60
N LEU A 74 9.26 10.96 10.63
CA LEU A 74 7.82 11.15 10.83
C LEU A 74 7.54 11.66 12.26
N SER A 75 6.66 12.66 12.36
CA SER A 75 6.16 13.11 13.64
C SER A 75 5.38 11.99 14.36
N PRO A 76 5.30 12.00 15.70
CA PRO A 76 4.49 11.02 16.44
C PRO A 76 3.04 10.93 15.96
N ARG A 77 2.46 12.07 15.52
CA ARG A 77 1.10 12.14 14.98
C ARG A 77 0.98 11.39 13.65
N GLU A 78 1.94 11.55 12.75
CA GLU A 78 1.95 10.86 11.46
C GLU A 78 2.21 9.36 11.63
N LYS A 79 3.15 8.97 12.51
CA LYS A 79 3.38 7.56 12.86
C LYS A 79 2.08 6.93 13.36
N LYS A 80 1.40 7.58 14.31
CA LYS A 80 0.11 7.10 14.83
C LYS A 80 -0.95 6.97 13.74
N LYS A 81 -1.05 7.95 12.82
CA LYS A 81 -1.97 7.89 11.67
C LYS A 81 -1.69 6.67 10.78
N MET A 82 -0.43 6.41 10.47
CA MET A 82 -0.03 5.26 9.65
C MET A 82 -0.30 3.92 10.35
N LEU A 83 -0.03 3.81 11.65
CA LEU A 83 -0.32 2.60 12.42
C LEU A 83 -1.84 2.32 12.50
N ILE A 84 -2.66 3.36 12.67
CA ILE A 84 -4.12 3.24 12.62
C ILE A 84 -4.56 2.75 11.24
N LEU A 85 -4.05 3.35 10.16
CA LEU A 85 -4.38 2.95 8.79
C LEU A 85 -4.01 1.47 8.53
N ALA A 86 -2.83 1.04 8.99
CA ALA A 86 -2.43 -0.36 8.92
C ALA A 86 -3.40 -1.27 9.67
N SER A 87 -3.76 -0.92 10.90
CA SER A 87 -4.75 -1.66 11.71
C SER A 87 -6.10 -1.79 11.00
N THR A 88 -6.60 -0.71 10.38
CA THR A 88 -7.86 -0.73 9.63
C THR A 88 -7.83 -1.77 8.50
N HIS A 89 -6.74 -1.81 7.73
CA HIS A 89 -6.61 -2.76 6.63
C HIS A 89 -6.39 -4.21 7.10
N TYR A 90 -5.67 -4.43 8.19
CA TYR A 90 -5.57 -5.77 8.79
C TYR A 90 -6.93 -6.28 9.29
N HIS A 91 -7.72 -5.44 9.96
CA HIS A 91 -9.08 -5.81 10.35
C HIS A 91 -9.94 -6.14 9.13
N LYS A 92 -9.87 -5.34 8.05
CA LYS A 92 -10.60 -5.59 6.81
C LYS A 92 -10.27 -6.98 6.22
N ILE A 93 -9.01 -7.40 6.23
CA ILE A 93 -8.60 -8.74 5.76
C ILE A 93 -9.22 -9.83 6.63
N ALA A 94 -9.14 -9.67 7.97
CA ALA A 94 -9.72 -10.61 8.90
C ALA A 94 -11.25 -10.72 8.76
N THR A 95 -11.93 -9.61 8.45
CA THR A 95 -13.39 -9.62 8.19
C THR A 95 -13.74 -10.23 6.84
N LEU A 96 -12.98 -9.95 5.78
CA LEU A 96 -13.26 -10.44 4.43
C LEU A 96 -13.02 -11.94 4.28
N SER A 97 -11.96 -12.46 4.89
CA SER A 97 -11.59 -13.87 4.76
C SER A 97 -10.85 -14.38 6.00
N PRO A 98 -11.56 -14.60 7.14
CA PRO A 98 -10.97 -14.98 8.42
C PRO A 98 -10.09 -16.24 8.36
N GLU A 99 -10.48 -17.21 7.54
CA GLU A 99 -9.78 -18.50 7.39
C GLU A 99 -8.56 -18.42 6.45
N SER A 100 -8.30 -17.25 5.85
CA SER A 100 -7.16 -17.10 4.94
C SER A 100 -5.84 -17.00 5.70
N GLN A 101 -4.76 -17.51 5.10
CA GLN A 101 -3.41 -17.32 5.63
C GLN A 101 -3.06 -15.83 5.80
N LEU A 102 -3.62 -14.95 4.96
CA LEU A 102 -3.43 -13.50 5.09
C LEU A 102 -4.13 -12.93 6.32
N ALA A 103 -5.33 -13.43 6.67
CA ALA A 103 -6.02 -13.02 7.89
C ALA A 103 -5.26 -13.45 9.14
N VAL A 104 -4.71 -14.68 9.18
CA VAL A 104 -3.86 -15.12 10.29
C VAL A 104 -2.66 -14.19 10.49
N LYS A 105 -1.95 -13.85 9.39
CA LYS A 105 -0.83 -12.89 9.44
C LYS A 105 -1.29 -11.50 9.90
N ALA A 106 -2.43 -11.03 9.40
CA ALA A 106 -3.01 -9.75 9.79
C ALA A 106 -3.34 -9.70 11.29
N MET A 107 -3.91 -10.78 11.85
CA MET A 107 -4.21 -10.86 13.29
C MET A 107 -2.96 -10.81 14.16
N ILE A 108 -1.85 -11.44 13.74
CA ILE A 108 -0.57 -11.33 14.44
C ILE A 108 -0.11 -9.86 14.45
N ARG A 109 -0.13 -9.19 13.31
CA ARG A 109 0.22 -7.76 13.21
C ARG A 109 -0.68 -6.86 14.05
N LEU A 110 -1.97 -7.18 14.16
CA LEU A 110 -2.90 -6.44 15.02
C LEU A 110 -2.51 -6.54 16.50
N LYS A 111 -2.05 -7.70 16.95
CA LYS A 111 -1.54 -7.88 18.31
C LYS A 111 -0.30 -7.00 18.55
N ASP A 112 0.65 -7.00 17.62
CA ASP A 112 1.85 -6.15 17.70
C ASP A 112 1.48 -4.65 17.74
N LEU A 113 0.47 -4.25 16.97
CA LEU A 113 -0.03 -2.87 16.92
C LEU A 113 -0.72 -2.44 18.22
N GLN A 114 -1.47 -3.34 18.87
CA GLN A 114 -2.11 -3.05 20.15
C GLN A 114 -1.09 -2.71 21.23
N GLU A 115 0.08 -3.34 21.22
CA GLU A 115 1.15 -3.01 22.17
C GLU A 115 1.77 -1.65 21.89
N LYS A 116 1.93 -1.27 20.61
CA LYS A 116 2.51 0.01 20.18
C LYS A 116 1.58 1.21 20.33
N LEU A 117 0.27 0.99 20.41
CA LEU A 117 -0.74 2.05 20.48
C LEU A 117 -1.23 2.34 21.92
N LYS A 118 -0.78 1.56 22.91
CA LYS A 118 -0.95 1.85 24.34
C LYS A 118 -0.04 2.99 24.76
#